data_AF-A0A1Y2GAK5-F1
#
_entry.id   AF-A0A1Y2GAK5-F1
#
_cell.length_a   1.000
_cell.length_b   1.000
_cell.length_c   1.000
_cell.angle_alpha   90.00
_cell.angle_beta   90.00
_cell.angle_gamma   90.00
#
_symmetry.space_group_name_H-M   'P 1'
#
loop_
_entity.id
_entity.type
_entity.pdbx_description
1 polymer ?
#
loop_
_entity_poly.entity_id
_entity_poly.type
_entity_poly.pdbx_seq_one_letter_code
_entity_poly.pdbx_strand_id
1 'polypeptide(L)'
;MMLQRYMIRTGLAEMFPKSSEYLGIELILPRGSLIEAHFRQMSVINQLVSIAMQLQNDLRLSNHKFMAHQVALLYQCINQAGPRFSTKYKNRVEENFNELKETANTTDEPRLPIELQAWLTNLTTDIVSEALFSGLSVCQQTSEATHLSDYINRVSSGGTLDEDTCTSTVTL
;
A
#
# COMPACT_ATOMS: atom_id res chain seq x y z
N MET A 1 -30.44 5.58 -8.01
CA MET A 1 -30.65 4.15 -7.64
C MET A 1 -29.49 3.21 -8.00
N MET A 2 -28.81 3.33 -9.15
CA MET A 2 -27.62 2.48 -9.45
C MET A 2 -26.38 2.94 -8.68
N LEU A 3 -26.12 4.26 -8.65
CA LEU A 3 -25.01 4.87 -7.91
C LEU A 3 -25.10 4.68 -6.39
N GLN A 4 -26.27 4.87 -5.78
CA GLN A 4 -26.47 4.60 -4.35
C GLN A 4 -26.13 3.14 -4.01
N ARG A 5 -26.65 2.18 -4.80
CA ARG A 5 -26.37 0.75 -4.59
C ARG A 5 -24.89 0.43 -4.76
N TYR A 6 -24.23 1.04 -5.73
CA TYR A 6 -22.79 0.90 -5.92
C TYR A 6 -22.01 1.45 -4.71
N MET A 7 -22.35 2.64 -4.24
CA MET A 7 -21.68 3.26 -3.07
C MET A 7 -21.87 2.46 -1.78
N ILE A 8 -23.06 1.88 -1.57
CA ILE A 8 -23.32 1.00 -0.43
C ILE A 8 -22.53 -0.31 -0.58
N ARG A 9 -22.57 -0.94 -1.75
CA ARG A 9 -21.91 -2.23 -2.01
C ARG A 9 -20.38 -2.15 -1.91
N THR A 10 -19.79 -1.02 -2.31
CA THR A 10 -18.34 -0.80 -2.27
C THR A 10 -17.84 -0.25 -0.94
N GLY A 11 -18.73 0.06 0.00
CA GLY A 11 -18.37 0.73 1.25
C GLY A 11 -18.00 2.22 1.08
N LEU A 12 -18.02 2.76 -0.14
CA LEU A 12 -17.74 4.16 -0.43
C LEU A 12 -18.73 5.10 0.27
N ALA A 13 -19.95 4.64 0.52
CA ALA A 13 -20.94 5.44 1.24
C ALA A 13 -20.42 5.83 2.64
N GLU A 14 -19.80 4.88 3.35
CA GLU A 14 -19.20 5.13 4.67
C GLU A 14 -17.95 6.01 4.61
N MET A 15 -17.22 5.98 3.48
CA MET A 15 -16.01 6.78 3.29
C MET A 15 -16.29 8.23 2.87
N PHE A 16 -17.44 8.49 2.22
CA PHE A 16 -17.81 9.80 1.69
C PHE A 16 -19.19 10.25 2.19
N PRO A 17 -19.34 10.53 3.50
CA PRO A 17 -20.65 10.76 4.13
C PRO A 17 -21.42 11.93 3.51
N LYS A 18 -20.74 13.01 3.10
CA LYS A 18 -21.36 14.14 2.40
C LYS A 18 -21.96 13.75 1.05
N SER A 19 -21.28 12.89 0.30
CA SER A 19 -21.77 12.39 -0.99
C SER A 19 -22.94 11.43 -0.81
N SER A 20 -22.93 10.66 0.28
CA SER A 20 -24.02 9.76 0.64
C SER A 20 -25.28 10.49 1.09
N GLU A 21 -25.14 11.54 1.88
CA GLU A 21 -26.23 12.41 2.29
C GLU A 21 -26.87 13.09 1.06
N TYR A 22 -26.06 13.60 0.14
CA TYR A 22 -26.54 14.17 -1.13
C TYR A 22 -27.33 13.15 -1.99
N LEU A 23 -26.95 11.88 -1.90
CA LEU A 23 -27.64 10.78 -2.56
C LEU A 23 -28.82 10.25 -1.75
N GLY A 24 -29.12 10.75 -0.55
CA GLY A 24 -30.22 10.27 0.29
C GLY A 24 -29.97 8.87 0.90
N ILE A 25 -28.71 8.51 1.15
CA ILE A 25 -28.34 7.26 1.82
C ILE A 25 -28.26 7.54 3.33
N GLU A 26 -29.19 6.99 4.12
CA GLU A 26 -29.09 7.03 5.58
C GLU A 26 -28.02 6.02 6.05
N LEU A 27 -26.87 6.53 6.47
CA LEU A 27 -25.77 5.74 7.02
C LEU A 27 -25.98 5.53 8.52
N ILE A 28 -26.27 4.30 8.93
CA ILE A 28 -26.16 3.89 10.33
C ILE A 28 -24.67 3.62 10.58
N LEU A 29 -23.91 4.65 10.96
CA LEU A 29 -22.46 4.55 11.22
C LEU A 29 -22.19 3.73 12.50
N PRO A 30 -21.59 2.54 12.40
CA PRO A 30 -21.11 1.81 13.57
C PRO A 30 -19.94 2.58 14.22
N ARG A 31 -19.78 2.48 15.54
CA ARG A 31 -18.58 3.01 16.22
C ARG A 31 -17.33 2.28 15.70
N GLY A 32 -16.47 3.02 15.01
CA GLY A 32 -15.28 2.50 14.30
C GLY A 32 -15.55 2.51 12.81
N SER A 33 -15.33 3.66 12.16
CA SER A 33 -15.66 3.82 10.74
C SER A 33 -14.70 2.98 9.89
N LEU A 34 -15.22 2.35 8.83
CA LEU A 34 -14.43 1.60 7.83
C LEU A 34 -13.22 2.42 7.33
N ILE A 35 -13.37 3.74 7.28
CA ILE A 35 -12.32 4.68 6.92
C ILE A 35 -11.18 4.75 7.95
N GLU A 36 -11.45 4.66 9.26
CA GLU A 36 -10.40 4.58 10.29
C GLU A 36 -9.61 3.28 10.15
N ALA A 37 -10.29 2.15 9.92
CA ALA A 37 -9.65 0.88 9.67
C ALA A 37 -8.78 0.91 8.40
N HIS A 38 -9.28 1.51 7.32
CA HIS A 38 -8.54 1.70 6.07
C HIS A 38 -7.31 2.60 6.27
N PHE A 39 -7.44 3.75 6.93
CA PHE A 39 -6.30 4.64 7.20
C PHE A 39 -5.27 3.99 8.13
N ARG A 40 -5.72 3.21 9.12
CA ARG A 40 -4.84 2.42 9.98
C ARG A 40 -4.05 1.41 9.14
N GLN A 41 -4.71 0.68 8.26
CA GLN A 41 -4.04 -0.28 7.37
C GLN A 41 -3.04 0.43 6.44
N MET A 42 -3.43 1.55 5.82
CA MET A 42 -2.54 2.35 4.97
C MET A 42 -1.31 2.84 5.74
N SER A 43 -1.50 3.32 6.97
CA SER A 43 -0.42 3.78 7.84
C SER A 43 0.57 2.66 8.16
N VAL A 44 0.08 1.46 8.48
CA VAL A 44 0.93 0.30 8.75
C VAL A 44 1.73 -0.12 7.52
N ILE A 45 1.12 -0.14 6.34
CA ILE A 45 1.83 -0.45 5.09
C ILE A 45 2.90 0.61 4.78
N ASN A 46 2.58 1.89 4.95
CA ASN A 46 3.55 2.97 4.77
C ASN A 46 4.73 2.85 5.74
N GLN A 47 4.47 2.49 7.00
CA GLN A 47 5.53 2.24 7.99
C GLN A 47 6.41 1.06 7.56
N LEU A 48 5.82 -0.05 7.11
CA LEU A 48 6.54 -1.22 6.62
C LEU A 48 7.48 -0.85 5.45
N VAL A 49 6.97 -0.13 4.45
CA VAL A 49 7.76 0.33 3.30
C VAL A 49 8.87 1.28 3.74
N SER A 50 8.56 2.23 4.62
CA SER A 50 9.53 3.21 5.11
C SER A 50 10.71 2.54 5.81
N ILE A 51 10.45 1.59 6.71
CA ILE A 51 11.50 0.84 7.41
C ILE A 51 12.29 -0.03 6.42
N ALA A 52 11.63 -0.69 5.47
CA ALA A 52 12.32 -1.51 4.47
C ALA A 52 13.28 -0.66 3.60
N MET A 53 12.84 0.52 3.16
CA MET A 53 13.70 1.45 2.40
C MET A 53 14.82 2.05 3.26
N GLN A 54 14.53 2.38 4.52
CA GLN A 54 15.54 2.86 5.45
C GLN A 54 16.65 1.83 5.64
N LEU A 55 16.29 0.56 5.85
CA LEU A 55 17.25 -0.55 5.96
C LEU A 55 18.16 -0.67 4.72
N GLN A 56 17.61 -0.51 3.51
CA GLN A 56 18.41 -0.50 2.28
C GLN A 56 19.43 0.63 2.23
N ASN A 57 19.08 1.81 2.74
CA ASN A 57 20.01 2.93 2.85
C ASN A 57 21.05 2.69 3.94
N ASP A 58 20.64 2.13 5.07
CA ASP A 58 21.51 1.87 6.21
C ASP A 58 22.54 0.77 5.94
N LEU A 59 22.25 -0.15 5.01
CA LEU A 59 23.23 -1.11 4.47
C LEU A 59 24.42 -0.45 3.76
N ARG A 60 24.29 0.82 3.35
CA ARG A 60 25.38 1.59 2.71
C ARG A 60 26.30 2.22 3.74
N LEU A 61 25.95 2.16 5.03
CA LEU A 61 26.75 2.70 6.12
C LEU A 61 27.96 1.79 6.39
N SER A 62 29.02 2.38 6.94
CA SER A 62 30.22 1.64 7.33
C SER A 62 30.07 0.90 8.66
N ASN A 63 29.03 1.22 9.44
CA ASN A 63 28.78 0.68 10.77
C ASN A 63 27.34 0.17 10.86
N HIS A 64 27.18 -1.12 11.16
CA HIS A 64 25.89 -1.81 11.23
C HIS A 64 25.49 -2.22 12.65
N LYS A 65 26.00 -1.53 13.69
CA LYS A 65 25.72 -1.84 15.11
C LYS A 65 24.23 -1.84 15.44
N PHE A 66 23.44 -0.99 14.80
CA PHE A 66 22.00 -0.88 15.03
C PHE A 66 21.15 -1.79 14.13
N MET A 67 21.78 -2.57 13.25
CA MET A 67 21.07 -3.26 12.19
C MET A 67 20.17 -4.38 12.72
N ALA A 68 20.62 -5.09 13.77
CA ALA A 68 19.77 -6.06 14.47
C ALA A 68 18.50 -5.42 15.07
N HIS A 69 18.60 -4.19 15.59
CA HIS A 69 17.45 -3.49 16.13
C HIS A 69 16.49 -3.04 15.02
N GLN A 70 17.02 -2.52 13.92
CA GLN A 70 16.21 -2.07 12.79
C GLN A 70 15.49 -3.24 12.11
N VAL A 71 16.12 -4.42 12.02
CA VAL A 71 15.46 -5.64 11.54
C VAL A 71 14.39 -6.13 12.52
N ALA A 72 14.58 -5.97 13.84
CA ALA A 72 13.53 -6.27 14.81
C ALA A 72 12.31 -5.33 14.66
N LEU A 73 12.55 -4.05 14.35
CA LEU A 73 11.47 -3.11 14.01
C LEU A 73 10.75 -3.53 12.72
N LEU A 74 11.49 -3.94 11.69
CA LEU A 74 10.90 -4.48 10.46
C LEU A 74 10.01 -5.69 10.76
N TYR A 75 10.49 -6.64 11.58
CA TYR A 75 9.72 -7.80 11.99
C TYR A 75 8.40 -7.41 12.68
N GLN A 76 8.43 -6.41 13.55
CA GLN A 76 7.22 -5.88 14.19
C GLN A 76 6.27 -5.27 13.17
N CYS A 77 6.76 -4.49 12.20
CA CYS A 77 5.95 -3.94 11.11
C CYS A 77 5.33 -5.04 10.24
N ILE A 78 6.07 -6.11 9.93
CA ILE A 78 5.57 -7.27 9.18
C ILE A 78 4.40 -7.93 9.91
N ASN A 79 4.48 -8.09 11.23
CA ASN A 79 3.40 -8.67 12.03
C ASN A 79 2.16 -7.77 12.05
N GLN A 80 2.34 -6.45 12.07
CA GLN A 80 1.23 -5.49 12.05
C GLN A 80 0.57 -5.36 10.67
N ALA A 81 1.33 -5.55 9.58
CA ALA A 81 0.84 -5.46 8.20
C ALA A 81 -0.15 -6.57 7.80
N GLY A 82 -0.35 -7.56 8.68
CA GLY A 82 -1.37 -8.58 8.55
C GLY A 82 -0.86 -9.89 7.95
N PRO A 83 -1.77 -10.90 7.83
CA PRO A 83 -1.40 -12.28 7.50
C PRO A 83 -0.61 -12.43 6.20
N ARG A 84 -0.93 -11.60 5.20
CA ARG A 84 -0.26 -11.63 3.89
C ARG A 84 1.26 -11.44 4.01
N PHE A 85 1.70 -10.51 4.86
CA PHE A 85 3.11 -10.24 5.06
C PHE A 85 3.71 -11.18 6.10
N SER A 86 2.99 -11.42 7.21
CA SER A 86 3.52 -12.25 8.29
C SER A 86 3.73 -13.70 7.87
N THR A 87 2.84 -14.32 7.10
CA THR A 87 3.03 -15.71 6.65
C THR A 87 4.21 -15.86 5.68
N LYS A 88 4.52 -14.83 4.88
CA LYS A 88 5.56 -14.89 3.83
C LYS A 88 6.94 -14.48 4.30
N TYR A 89 7.04 -13.46 5.16
CA TYR A 89 8.33 -12.81 5.47
C TYR A 89 8.81 -13.06 6.90
N LYS A 90 7.93 -13.45 7.83
CA LYS A 90 8.29 -13.66 9.24
C LYS A 90 9.38 -14.72 9.41
N ASN A 91 9.18 -15.91 8.82
CA ASN A 91 10.14 -17.01 8.94
C ASN A 91 11.50 -16.64 8.32
N ARG A 92 11.51 -15.94 7.18
CA ARG A 92 12.75 -15.48 6.53
C ARG A 92 13.59 -14.58 7.45
N VAL A 93 12.93 -13.74 8.25
CA VAL A 93 13.61 -12.92 9.26
C VAL A 93 14.14 -13.78 10.39
N GLU A 94 13.32 -14.67 10.95
CA GLU A 94 13.70 -15.52 12.10
C GLU A 94 14.91 -16.41 11.80
N GLU A 95 15.00 -16.96 10.58
CA GLU A 95 16.10 -17.83 10.14
C GLU A 95 17.46 -17.12 10.16
N ASN A 96 17.51 -15.84 9.79
CA ASN A 96 18.77 -15.08 9.62
C ASN A 96 19.03 -14.09 10.77
N PHE A 97 18.05 -13.90 11.67
CA PHE A 97 18.13 -12.90 12.74
C PHE A 97 19.24 -13.20 13.75
N ASN A 98 19.47 -14.48 14.07
CA ASN A 98 20.50 -14.87 15.04
C ASN A 98 21.90 -14.51 14.52
N GLU A 99 22.20 -14.86 13.27
CA GLU A 99 23.48 -14.55 12.62
C GLU A 99 23.70 -13.04 12.49
N LEU A 100 22.63 -12.31 12.14
CA LEU A 100 22.65 -10.84 12.09
C LEU A 100 23.00 -10.24 13.46
N LYS A 101 22.36 -10.74 14.53
CA LYS A 101 22.56 -10.25 15.90
C LYS A 101 23.98 -10.54 16.40
N GLU A 102 24.51 -11.72 16.12
CA GLU A 102 25.88 -12.07 16.50
C GLU A 102 26.87 -11.13 15.80
N THR A 103 26.76 -11.00 14.48
CA THR A 103 27.64 -10.12 13.69
C THR A 103 27.58 -8.66 14.15
N ALA A 104 26.38 -8.15 14.44
CA ALA A 104 26.18 -6.79 14.91
C ALA A 104 26.74 -6.51 16.32
N ASN A 105 27.08 -7.55 17.10
CA ASN A 105 27.65 -7.40 18.45
C ASN A 105 29.13 -7.77 18.54
N THR A 106 29.74 -8.29 17.46
CA THR A 106 31.12 -8.79 17.47
C THR A 106 32.17 -7.68 17.66
N THR A 107 31.93 -6.48 17.14
CA THR A 107 32.92 -5.39 17.13
C THR A 107 32.24 -4.05 17.41
N ASP A 108 33.00 -3.00 17.74
CA ASP A 108 32.44 -1.67 17.98
C ASP A 108 32.01 -0.94 16.68
N GLU A 109 32.61 -1.33 15.55
CA GLU A 109 32.18 -0.98 14.18
C GLU A 109 31.90 -2.25 13.36
N PRO A 110 30.82 -2.98 13.67
CA PRO A 110 30.52 -4.23 13.01
C PRO A 110 30.09 -3.97 11.57
N ARG A 111 30.64 -4.75 10.64
CA ARG A 111 30.23 -4.77 9.24
C ARG A 111 29.52 -6.08 8.93
N LEU A 112 28.39 -5.98 8.25
CA LEU A 112 27.67 -7.17 7.85
C LEU A 112 28.41 -7.90 6.74
N PRO A 113 28.48 -9.24 6.79
CA PRO A 113 28.90 -10.07 5.68
C PRO A 113 28.09 -9.76 4.42
N ILE A 114 28.73 -9.89 3.26
CA ILE A 114 28.08 -9.64 1.96
C ILE A 114 26.80 -10.48 1.79
N GLU A 115 26.78 -11.70 2.33
CA GLU A 115 25.64 -12.62 2.27
C GLU A 115 24.43 -12.07 3.04
N LEU A 116 24.64 -11.60 4.28
CA LEU A 116 23.59 -10.98 5.07
C LEU A 116 23.09 -9.65 4.47
N GLN A 117 23.98 -8.88 3.84
CA GLN A 117 23.57 -7.66 3.13
C GLN A 117 22.71 -7.99 1.90
N ALA A 118 23.10 -9.00 1.12
CA ALA A 118 22.34 -9.46 -0.04
C ALA A 118 20.97 -10.01 0.38
N TRP A 119 20.92 -10.82 1.44
CA TRP A 119 19.68 -11.31 2.03
C TRP A 119 18.75 -10.17 2.45
N LEU A 120 19.26 -9.18 3.20
CA LEU A 120 18.45 -8.07 3.69
C LEU A 120 17.96 -7.17 2.54
N THR A 121 18.78 -6.99 1.51
CA THR A 121 18.40 -6.27 0.29
C THR A 121 17.28 -6.99 -0.46
N ASN A 122 17.38 -8.31 -0.62
CA ASN A 122 16.34 -9.11 -1.27
C ASN A 122 15.05 -9.09 -0.46
N LEU A 123 15.13 -9.27 0.87
CA LEU A 123 13.98 -9.24 1.77
C LEU A 123 13.23 -7.90 1.68
N THR A 124 13.96 -6.79 1.79
CA THR A 124 13.35 -5.44 1.75
C THR A 124 12.80 -5.11 0.37
N THR A 125 13.47 -5.53 -0.72
CA THR A 125 12.98 -5.35 -2.10
C THR A 125 11.68 -6.11 -2.33
N ASP A 126 11.60 -7.37 -1.87
CA ASP A 126 10.39 -8.18 -1.98
C ASP A 126 9.23 -7.55 -1.19
N ILE A 127 9.50 -7.06 0.02
CA ILE A 127 8.50 -6.41 0.88
C ILE A 127 7.98 -5.13 0.22
N VAL A 128 8.85 -4.27 -0.28
CA VAL A 128 8.47 -3.02 -0.95
C VAL A 128 7.68 -3.31 -2.22
N SER A 129 8.13 -4.26 -3.03
CA SER A 129 7.43 -4.65 -4.25
C SER A 129 6.04 -5.20 -3.94
N GLU A 130 5.93 -6.09 -2.95
CA GLU A 130 4.63 -6.58 -2.50
C GLU A 130 3.77 -5.41 -1.99
N ALA A 131 4.26 -4.56 -1.10
CA ALA A 131 3.48 -3.47 -0.51
C ALA A 131 2.96 -2.46 -1.55
N LEU A 132 3.78 -2.08 -2.53
CA LEU A 132 3.41 -1.07 -3.52
C LEU A 132 2.54 -1.63 -4.66
N PHE A 133 2.85 -2.82 -5.16
CA PHE A 133 2.16 -3.38 -6.33
C PHE A 133 0.95 -4.24 -5.98
N SER A 134 0.81 -4.62 -4.71
CA SER A 134 -0.36 -5.38 -4.25
C SER A 134 -1.61 -4.53 -3.98
N GLY A 135 -1.46 -3.21 -3.84
CA GLY A 135 -2.57 -2.29 -3.62
C GLY A 135 -3.47 -2.08 -4.84
N LEU A 136 -3.09 -2.59 -6.02
CA LEU A 136 -3.88 -2.48 -7.25
C LEU A 136 -5.19 -3.29 -7.20
N SER A 137 -5.38 -4.17 -6.20
CA SER A 137 -6.52 -5.08 -6.13
C SER A 137 -7.82 -4.48 -5.59
N VAL A 138 -7.85 -3.23 -5.11
CA VAL A 138 -9.13 -2.60 -4.69
C VAL A 138 -10.06 -2.37 -5.89
N CYS A 139 -9.50 -2.17 -7.08
CA CYS A 139 -10.29 -1.94 -8.30
C CYS A 139 -10.66 -3.23 -9.07
N GLN A 140 -10.37 -4.44 -8.56
CA GLN A 140 -10.55 -5.69 -9.33
C GLN A 140 -11.50 -6.71 -8.70
N GLN A 141 -12.00 -6.48 -7.48
CA GLN A 141 -12.87 -7.46 -6.81
C GLN A 141 -14.36 -7.37 -7.18
N THR A 142 -14.76 -6.38 -7.99
CA THR A 142 -16.10 -6.36 -8.58
C THR A 142 -16.01 -6.60 -10.07
N SER A 143 -16.75 -7.58 -10.59
CA SER A 143 -16.96 -7.85 -12.03
C SER A 143 -17.35 -6.58 -12.83
N GLU A 144 -17.84 -5.54 -12.15
CA GLU A 144 -18.23 -4.23 -12.69
C GLU A 144 -17.10 -3.20 -12.77
N ALA A 145 -15.93 -3.41 -12.13
CA ALA A 145 -14.83 -2.45 -12.18
C ALA A 145 -14.06 -2.49 -13.51
N THR A 146 -14.19 -3.60 -14.25
CA THR A 146 -13.76 -3.70 -15.66
C THR A 146 -14.42 -2.62 -16.52
N HIS A 147 -15.71 -2.32 -16.26
CA HIS A 147 -16.43 -1.27 -16.97
C HIS A 147 -15.90 0.13 -16.68
N LEU A 148 -15.40 0.38 -15.47
CA LEU A 148 -14.81 1.66 -15.09
C LEU A 148 -13.41 1.83 -15.67
N SER A 149 -12.57 0.80 -15.63
CA SER A 149 -11.26 0.83 -16.30
C SER A 149 -11.40 0.96 -17.82
N ASP A 150 -12.38 0.31 -18.44
CA ASP A 150 -12.67 0.45 -19.87
C ASP A 150 -13.18 1.85 -20.22
N TYR A 151 -14.02 2.45 -19.36
CA TYR A 151 -14.48 3.82 -19.54
C TYR A 151 -13.34 4.84 -19.43
N ILE A 152 -12.51 4.73 -18.39
CA ILE A 152 -11.35 5.61 -18.19
C ILE A 152 -10.37 5.51 -19.36
N ASN A 153 -10.11 4.29 -19.86
CA ASN A 153 -9.28 4.07 -21.04
C ASN A 153 -9.90 4.65 -22.32
N ARG A 154 -11.22 4.54 -22.50
CA ARG A 154 -11.94 5.14 -23.64
C ARG A 154 -11.91 6.67 -23.60
N VAL A 155 -12.12 7.28 -22.44
CA VAL A 155 -12.06 8.75 -22.28
C VAL A 155 -10.64 9.25 -22.51
N SER A 156 -9.63 8.52 -22.00
CA SER A 156 -8.22 8.85 -22.21
C SER A 156 -7.79 8.69 -23.68
N SER A 157 -8.46 7.83 -24.44
CA SER A 157 -8.20 7.60 -25.87
C SER A 157 -9.04 8.52 -26.78
N GLY A 158 -10.00 9.27 -26.24
CA GLY A 158 -10.92 10.14 -26.99
C GLY A 158 -10.53 11.62 -27.03
N GLY A 159 -9.37 11.98 -26.49
CA GLY A 159 -8.88 13.37 -26.38
C GLY A 159 -8.19 13.88 -27.64
N THR A 160 -8.82 13.77 -28.80
CA THR A 160 -8.56 14.64 -29.97
C THR A 160 -9.90 14.94 -30.63
N LEU A 161 -10.61 15.94 -30.10
CA LEU A 161 -11.62 16.63 -30.86
C LEU A 161 -11.13 18.06 -31.02
N ASP A 162 -10.78 18.35 -32.26
CA ASP A 162 -10.39 19.66 -32.76
C ASP A 162 -11.40 20.73 -32.33
N GLU A 163 -10.87 21.85 -31.84
CA GLU A 163 -11.53 23.14 -31.93
C GLU A 163 -11.84 23.39 -33.41
N ASP A 164 -13.11 23.55 -33.79
CA ASP A 164 -13.51 24.78 -34.46
C ASP A 164 -15.03 24.88 -34.74
N THR A 165 -15.49 26.13 -34.58
CA THR A 165 -16.67 26.74 -35.20
C THR A 165 -18.04 26.65 -34.49
N CYS A 166 -18.21 27.64 -33.62
CA CYS A 166 -19.46 28.35 -33.36
C CYS A 166 -20.22 28.72 -34.66
N THR A 167 -21.52 28.42 -34.76
CA THR A 167 -22.52 29.39 -35.26
C THR A 167 -23.96 28.99 -34.92
N SER A 168 -24.70 29.99 -34.44
CA SER A 168 -26.15 30.07 -34.22
C SER A 168 -26.97 29.55 -35.42
N THR A 169 -28.24 29.12 -35.32
CA THR A 169 -29.41 29.93 -34.94
C THR A 169 -30.64 29.02 -34.84
N VAL A 170 -31.49 29.24 -33.84
CA VAL A 170 -32.85 28.66 -33.73
C VAL A 170 -33.80 29.52 -34.55
N THR A 171 -34.63 28.91 -35.40
CA THR A 171 -35.78 29.56 -36.03
C THR A 171 -37.04 28.78 -35.66
N LEU A 172 -38.04 29.51 -35.16
CA LEU A 172 -39.42 29.07 -34.93
C LEU A 172 -40.11 28.61 -36.21
#